data_AF-A0A058Z1V0-F1
#
_entry.id   AF-A0A058Z1V0-F1
#
_cell.length_a   1.000
_cell.length_b   1.000
_cell.length_c   1.000
_cell.angle_alpha   90.00
_cell.angle_beta   90.00
_cell.angle_gamma   90.00
#
_symmetry.space_group_name_H-M   'P 1'
#
loop_
_entity.id
_entity.type
_entity.pdbx_description
1 polymer ?
#
loop_
_entity_poly.entity_id
_entity_poly.type
_entity_poly.pdbx_seq_one_letter_code
_entity_poly.pdbx_strand_id
1 'polypeptide(L)'
;MIINTNKTTLAHSNAYVRFLVGTIRKQPLFAWVAMKPVRVWDYLLWLDRANFGGCAFEEHAPAGDGTATTGGGSSAAQPLVLMHWNIQRFLPPRLEALFQSIIHELITLVHARIGEERT
;
A
#
# COMPACT_ATOMS: atom_id res chain seq x y z
N MET A 1 8.14 -5.22 -6.49
CA MET A 1 8.51 -3.98 -7.19
C MET A 1 7.72 -2.85 -6.56
N ILE A 2 8.36 -1.69 -6.35
CA ILE A 2 7.70 -0.49 -5.83
C ILE A 2 7.79 0.58 -6.92
N ILE A 3 6.67 1.22 -7.24
CA ILE A 3 6.62 2.35 -8.17
C ILE A 3 6.28 3.58 -7.35
N ASN A 4 7.13 4.59 -7.41
CA ASN A 4 6.82 5.92 -6.89
C ASN A 4 6.32 6.80 -8.04
N THR A 5 5.22 7.52 -7.83
CA THR A 5 4.62 8.39 -8.84
C THR A 5 4.05 9.65 -8.19
N ASN A 6 4.13 10.78 -8.88
CA ASN A 6 3.59 12.05 -8.41
C ASN A 6 2.07 12.18 -8.62
N LYS A 7 1.38 11.09 -9.02
CA LYS A 7 -0.07 11.07 -9.15
C LYS A 7 -0.70 11.03 -7.76
N THR A 8 -1.43 12.09 -7.42
CA THR A 8 -1.95 12.32 -6.07
C THR A 8 -3.29 11.62 -5.80
N THR A 9 -4.05 11.27 -6.85
CA THR A 9 -5.32 10.55 -6.70
C THR A 9 -5.17 9.07 -7.00
N LEU A 10 -5.88 8.23 -6.25
CA LEU A 10 -5.90 6.78 -6.45
C LEU A 10 -6.25 6.39 -7.90
N ALA A 11 -7.22 7.08 -8.50
CA ALA A 11 -7.63 6.85 -9.88
C ALA A 11 -6.51 7.15 -10.90
N HIS A 12 -5.81 8.28 -10.73
CA HIS A 12 -4.70 8.63 -11.62
C HIS A 12 -3.50 7.70 -11.45
N SER A 13 -3.20 7.29 -10.22
CA SER A 13 -2.13 6.33 -9.93
C SER A 13 -2.40 4.97 -10.56
N ASN A 14 -3.63 4.46 -10.44
CA ASN A 14 -4.03 3.20 -11.08
C ASN A 14 -4.00 3.26 -12.61
N ALA A 15 -4.51 4.36 -13.20
CA ALA A 15 -4.43 4.55 -14.65
C ALA A 15 -2.98 4.60 -15.14
N TYR A 16 -2.10 5.28 -14.40
CA TYR A 16 -0.67 5.37 -14.71
C TYR A 16 0.01 4.00 -14.67
N VAL A 17 -0.22 3.21 -13.62
CA VAL A 17 0.36 1.86 -13.51
C VAL A 17 -0.16 0.94 -14.62
N ARG A 18 -1.45 1.00 -14.96
CA ARG A 18 -2.01 0.22 -16.07
C ARG A 18 -1.38 0.60 -17.42
N PHE A 19 -1.20 1.88 -17.68
CA PHE A 19 -0.52 2.36 -18.87
C PHE A 19 0.95 1.89 -18.93
N LEU A 20 1.67 1.99 -17.80
CA LEU A 20 3.07 1.56 -17.70
C LEU A 20 3.21 0.06 -17.96
N VAL A 21 2.40 -0.77 -17.30
CA VAL A 21 2.39 -2.23 -17.51
C VAL A 21 2.05 -2.57 -18.96
N GLY A 22 1.05 -1.91 -19.54
CA GLY A 22 0.70 -2.09 -20.95
C GLY A 22 1.84 -1.73 -21.90
N THR A 23 2.62 -0.69 -21.59
CA THR A 23 3.76 -0.26 -22.39
C THR A 23 4.94 -1.22 -22.28
N ILE A 24 5.26 -1.69 -21.08
CA ILE A 24 6.35 -2.66 -20.87
C ILE A 24 6.06 -3.97 -21.60
N ARG A 25 4.80 -4.44 -21.59
CA ARG A 25 4.39 -5.68 -22.28
C ARG A 25 4.49 -5.61 -23.80
N LYS A 26 4.58 -4.41 -24.40
CA LYS A 26 4.82 -4.27 -25.85
C LYS A 26 6.25 -4.61 -26.24
N GLN A 27 7.19 -4.63 -25.31
CA GLN A 27 8.57 -5.00 -25.58
C GLN A 27 8.68 -6.54 -25.62
N PRO A 28 9.30 -7.14 -26.66
CA PRO A 28 9.38 -8.60 -26.83
C PRO A 28 9.98 -9.33 -25.63
N LEU A 29 10.94 -8.71 -24.94
CA LEU A 29 11.60 -9.25 -23.74
C LEU A 29 10.65 -9.47 -22.56
N PHE A 30 9.53 -8.74 -22.50
CA PHE A 30 8.56 -8.80 -21.40
C PHE A 30 7.21 -9.39 -21.82
N ALA A 31 7.11 -9.97 -23.02
CA ALA A 31 5.86 -10.55 -23.52
C ALA A 31 5.28 -11.63 -22.58
N TRP A 32 6.15 -12.34 -21.85
CA TRP A 32 5.80 -13.44 -20.95
C TRP A 32 5.67 -13.02 -19.48
N VAL A 33 6.01 -11.78 -19.14
CA VAL A 33 5.97 -11.29 -17.76
C VAL A 33 4.60 -10.68 -17.47
N ALA A 34 3.85 -11.32 -16.56
CA ALA A 34 2.60 -10.80 -16.05
C ALA A 34 2.86 -9.94 -14.79
N MET A 35 2.57 -8.65 -14.88
CA MET A 35 2.62 -7.73 -13.74
C MET A 35 1.21 -7.35 -13.34
N LYS A 36 0.90 -7.44 -12.05
CA LYS A 36 -0.36 -6.97 -11.47
C LYS A 36 -0.05 -6.02 -10.31
N PRO A 37 -0.66 -4.83 -10.25
CA PRO A 37 -0.61 -4.03 -9.03
C PRO A 37 -1.26 -4.83 -7.90
N VAL A 38 -0.62 -4.85 -6.74
CA VAL A 38 -1.11 -5.58 -5.56
C VAL A 38 -1.73 -4.61 -4.55
N ARG A 39 -1.19 -3.39 -4.47
CA ARG A 39 -1.60 -2.39 -3.50
C ARG A 39 -1.12 -1.01 -3.92
N VAL A 40 -1.93 0.00 -3.60
CA VAL A 40 -1.54 1.40 -3.71
C VAL A 40 -1.32 1.96 -2.32
N TRP A 41 -0.16 2.61 -2.12
CA TRP A 41 0.20 3.23 -0.85
C TRP A 41 0.13 4.74 -1.03
N ASP A 42 -0.51 5.42 -0.08
CA ASP A 42 -0.44 6.87 0.02
C ASP A 42 0.84 7.30 0.74
N TYR A 43 1.19 6.56 1.78
CA TYR A 43 2.46 6.66 2.49
C TYR A 43 2.98 5.26 2.79
N LEU A 44 4.27 5.04 2.55
CA LEU A 44 4.95 3.77 2.80
C LEU A 44 6.27 4.01 3.52
N LEU A 45 6.35 3.55 4.77
CA LEU A 45 7.59 3.38 5.51
C LEU A 45 8.16 1.99 5.16
N TRP A 46 9.26 1.98 4.41
CA TRP A 46 9.87 0.76 3.90
C TRP A 46 11.28 0.58 4.48
N LEU A 47 11.54 -0.59 5.06
CA LEU A 47 12.88 -1.01 5.47
C LEU A 47 13.36 -2.18 4.62
N ASP A 48 12.56 -3.25 4.56
CA ASP A 48 12.84 -4.43 3.72
C ASP A 48 11.54 -5.18 3.34
N ARG A 49 11.66 -6.42 2.86
CA ARG A 49 10.51 -7.25 2.46
C ARG A 49 9.65 -7.76 3.63
N ALA A 50 10.23 -7.89 4.82
CA ALA A 50 9.59 -8.38 6.04
C ALA A 50 9.28 -7.24 7.04
N ASN A 51 9.78 -6.03 6.76
CA ASN A 51 9.68 -4.86 7.62
C ASN A 51 9.20 -3.65 6.80
N PHE A 52 7.91 -3.41 6.80
CA PHE A 52 7.27 -2.27 6.15
C PHE A 52 5.93 -1.94 6.81
N GLY A 53 5.49 -0.68 6.69
CA GLY A 53 4.18 -0.25 7.13
C GLY A 53 3.80 1.08 6.51
N GLY A 54 2.52 1.45 6.55
CA GLY A 54 2.06 2.71 5.99
C GLY A 54 0.56 2.76 5.77
N CYS A 55 0.10 3.84 5.12
CA CYS A 55 -1.29 4.03 4.75
C CYS A 55 -1.51 3.52 3.33
N ALA A 56 -2.37 2.52 3.17
CA ALA A 56 -2.68 1.90 1.89
C ALA A 56 -4.17 1.98 1.56
N PHE A 57 -4.45 2.05 0.27
CA PHE A 57 -5.80 1.82 -0.24
C PHE A 57 -5.96 0.35 -0.55
N GLU A 58 -7.05 -0.25 -0.05
CA GLU A 58 -7.43 -1.58 -0.45
C GLU A 58 -8.01 -1.51 -1.86
N GLU A 59 -7.26 -2.02 -2.85
CA GLU A 59 -7.83 -2.24 -4.17
C GLU A 59 -8.77 -3.44 -4.02
N HIS A 60 -10.08 -3.18 -3.94
CA HIS A 60 -11.09 -4.23 -4.10
C HIS A 60 -10.69 -5.02 -5.35
N ALA A 61 -10.31 -6.28 -5.15
CA ALA A 61 -10.08 -7.20 -6.24
C ALA A 61 -11.29 -7.13 -7.20
N PRO A 62 -11.09 -7.18 -8.52
CA PRO A 62 -12.22 -7.32 -9.41
C PRO A 62 -12.92 -8.64 -9.02
N ALA A 63 -14.21 -8.55 -8.71
CA ALA A 63 -15.05 -9.66 -8.31
C ALA A 63 -14.79 -10.87 -9.22
N GLY A 64 -14.27 -11.94 -8.61
CA GLY A 64 -13.97 -13.20 -9.26
C GLY A 64 -13.85 -14.28 -8.19
N ASP A 65 -14.97 -14.99 -8.01
CA ASP A 65 -15.20 -16.21 -7.23
C ASP A 65 -14.92 -16.18 -5.71
N GLY A 66 -15.93 -15.68 -4.99
CA GLY A 66 -16.65 -16.55 -4.06
C GLY A 66 -15.94 -17.00 -2.79
N THR A 67 -15.65 -16.08 -1.87
CA THR A 67 -16.11 -16.21 -0.47
C THR A 67 -16.01 -14.85 0.22
N ALA A 68 -17.14 -14.18 0.34
CA ALA A 68 -17.27 -12.98 1.16
C ALA A 68 -17.13 -13.36 2.63
N THR A 69 -16.34 -12.61 3.39
CA THR A 69 -16.66 -12.39 4.80
C THR A 69 -16.45 -10.92 5.14
N THR A 70 -17.61 -10.24 5.19
CA THR A 70 -17.98 -9.09 6.03
C THR A 70 -17.36 -7.71 5.81
N GLY A 71 -18.24 -6.82 5.29
CA GLY A 71 -18.21 -5.35 5.38
C GLY A 71 -17.74 -4.69 4.08
N GLY A 72 -18.53 -4.01 3.24
CA GLY A 72 -19.80 -3.33 3.42
C GLY A 72 -19.66 -1.90 2.87
N GLY A 73 -20.23 -1.63 1.69
CA GLY A 73 -20.62 -0.27 1.25
C GLY A 73 -19.62 0.49 0.37
N SER A 74 -20.12 0.94 -0.79
CA SER A 74 -19.54 2.03 -1.59
C SER A 74 -19.31 3.27 -0.73
N SER A 75 -18.07 3.51 -0.36
CA SER A 75 -17.59 4.76 0.24
C SER A 75 -16.20 5.02 -0.32
N ALA A 76 -15.82 6.29 -0.53
CA ALA A 76 -14.49 6.67 -1.01
C ALA A 76 -13.43 5.83 -0.28
N ALA A 77 -12.62 5.08 -1.03
CA ALA A 77 -11.70 4.09 -0.47
C ALA A 77 -10.86 4.74 0.65
N GLN A 78 -11.17 4.38 1.90
CA GLN A 78 -10.49 4.97 3.05
C GLN A 78 -9.10 4.34 3.15
N PRO A 79 -8.05 5.14 3.37
CA PRO A 79 -6.72 4.59 3.58
C PRO A 79 -6.69 3.82 4.90
N LEU A 80 -6.21 2.58 4.86
CA LEU A 80 -5.99 1.72 6.01
C LEU A 80 -4.52 1.72 6.39
N VAL A 81 -4.24 1.87 7.69
CA VAL A 81 -2.89 1.71 8.23
C VAL A 81 -2.54 0.23 8.30
N LEU A 82 -1.54 -0.18 7.53
CA LEU A 82 -1.02 -1.55 7.50
C LEU A 82 0.38 -1.58 8.10
N MET A 83 0.65 -2.56 8.95
CA MET A 83 1.94 -2.72 9.61
C MET A 83 2.41 -4.17 9.54
N HIS A 84 3.60 -4.37 8.99
CA HIS A 84 4.24 -5.66 8.89
C HIS A 84 5.70 -5.52 9.36
N TRP A 85 5.93 -5.76 10.65
CA TRP A 85 7.22 -5.55 11.30
C TRP A 85 7.74 -6.85 11.90
N ASN A 86 8.47 -7.63 11.10
CA ASN A 86 9.13 -8.84 11.59
C ASN A 86 10.13 -8.53 12.72
N ILE A 87 10.81 -7.38 12.65
CA ILE A 87 11.77 -6.93 13.68
C ILE A 87 11.15 -6.85 15.07
N GLN A 88 9.85 -6.54 15.17
CA GLN A 88 9.14 -6.47 16.45
C GLN A 88 9.23 -7.80 17.22
N ARG A 89 9.16 -8.95 16.54
CA ARG A 89 9.16 -10.27 17.18
C ARG A 89 10.51 -10.66 17.80
N PHE A 90 11.57 -9.93 17.48
CA PHE A 90 12.90 -10.14 18.04
C PHE A 90 13.18 -9.20 19.22
N LEU A 91 12.26 -8.29 19.53
CA LEU A 91 12.37 -7.40 20.68
C LEU A 91 11.96 -8.13 21.96
N PRO A 92 12.47 -7.71 23.12
CA PRO A 92 11.94 -8.13 24.42
C PRO A 92 10.42 -7.89 24.50
N PRO A 93 9.63 -8.76 25.18
CA PRO A 93 8.17 -8.67 25.20
C PRO A 93 7.59 -7.31 25.62
N ARG A 94 8.29 -6.59 26.50
CA ARG A 94 7.90 -5.24 26.94
C ARG A 94 8.02 -4.19 25.84
N LEU A 95 8.94 -4.38 24.89
CA LEU A 95 9.21 -3.44 23.81
C LEU A 95 8.38 -3.70 22.55
N GLU A 96 7.80 -4.90 22.40
CA GLU A 96 6.99 -5.24 21.22
C GLU A 96 5.77 -4.32 21.07
N ALA A 97 4.99 -4.15 22.14
CA ALA A 97 3.81 -3.30 22.13
C ALA A 97 4.16 -1.82 21.97
N LEU A 98 5.26 -1.39 22.60
CA LEU A 98 5.75 -0.01 22.50
C LEU A 98 6.22 0.30 21.08
N PHE A 99 6.94 -0.62 20.43
CA PHE A 99 7.37 -0.47 19.05
C PHE A 99 6.17 -0.31 18.11
N GLN A 100 5.16 -1.17 18.22
CA GLN A 100 3.93 -1.07 17.42
C GLN A 100 3.21 0.27 17.62
N SER A 101 3.06 0.72 18.88
CA SER A 101 2.40 1.99 19.20
C SER A 101 3.14 3.19 18.58
N ILE A 102 4.46 3.24 18.74
CA ILE A 102 5.28 4.35 18.22
C ILE A 102 5.22 4.39 16.69
N ILE A 103 5.35 3.24 16.02
CA ILE A 103 5.33 3.21 14.56
C ILE A 103 3.94 3.54 14.02
N HIS A 104 2.87 3.09 14.69
CA HIS A 104 1.51 3.48 14.34
C HIS A 104 1.30 4.99 14.43
N GLU A 105 1.74 5.59 15.54
CA GLU A 105 1.65 7.03 15.75
C GLU A 105 2.46 7.79 14.71
N LEU A 106 3.71 7.37 14.45
CA LEU A 106 4.57 7.93 13.42
C LEU A 106 3.89 7.92 12.05
N ILE A 107 3.36 6.77 11.62
CA ILE A 107 2.69 6.63 10.32
C ILE A 107 1.48 7.57 10.23
N THR A 108 0.66 7.63 11.28
CA THR A 108 -0.54 8.46 11.32
C THR A 108 -0.21 9.95 11.26
N LEU A 109 0.76 10.40 12.06
CA LEU A 109 1.19 11.79 12.10
C LEU A 109 1.81 12.24 10.77
N VAL A 110 2.67 11.40 10.19
CA VAL A 110 3.29 11.70 8.90
C VAL A 110 2.25 11.72 7.78
N HIS A 111 1.30 10.79 7.78
CA HIS A 111 0.22 10.77 6.79
C HIS A 111 -0.66 12.03 6.89
N ALA A 112 -1.02 12.44 8.10
CA ALA A 112 -1.78 13.68 8.33
C ALA A 112 -1.00 14.91 7.80
N ARG A 113 0.29 15.02 8.12
CA ARG A 113 1.16 16.10 7.64
C ARG A 113 1.28 16.14 6.11
N ILE A 114 1.44 14.99 5.46
CA ILE A 114 1.47 14.90 4.01
C ILE A 114 0.12 15.33 3.39
N GLY A 115 -0.98 15.05 4.07
CA GLY A 115 -2.31 15.52 3.68
C GLY A 115 -2.44 17.05 3.73
N GLU A 116 -1.87 17.69 4.76
CA GLU A 116 -1.84 19.15 4.88
C GLU A 116 -1.04 19.82 3.75
N GLU A 117 0.14 19.29 3.43
CA GLU A 117 1.00 19.84 2.35
C GLU A 117 0.40 19.69 0.95
N ARG A 118 -0.61 18.82 0.78
CA ARG A 118 -1.29 18.55 -0.49
C ARG A 118 -2.55 19.40 -0.73
N THR A 119 -3.04 20.09 0.29
CA THR A 119 -4.26 20.93 0.23
C THR A 119 -3.89 22.36 -0.12
#